data_AF-A0A1Z8YYV8-F1
#
_entry.id   AF-A0A1Z8YYV8-F1
#
_cell.length_a   1.000
_cell.length_b   1.000
_cell.length_c   1.000
_cell.angle_alpha   90.00
_cell.angle_beta   90.00
_cell.angle_gamma   90.00
#
_symmetry.space_group_name_H-M   'P 1'
#
loop_
_entity.id
_entity.type
_entity.pdbx_description
1 polymer ?
#
loop_
_entity_poly.entity_id
_entity_poly.type
_entity_poly.pdbx_seq_one_letter_code
_entity_poly.pdbx_strand_id
1 'polypeptide(L)'
;MGWDQVLSFAGLNEREVQSVLILSSKPKLKASELATELGTTRLDAYNSLSRLQEIGLVTTTADRPMKFSSPPINEAVERLIGMRKEQLRQVEEGYETLLSGTSWNQEVGDKTKSAGFDEPKFAVLKERIHIHKRIEQFANDANERVVLMLGEYGILHLHRGPALAAINTAAERGVKIQILAKLHRRTIRFFRDLHENVLVRHSDDVESQGALMDNEEVLQMLNIESNPVGRGKEDAALSVVSKQFAISQANLIDAVWPEAIPFDQAEKRFTEQQIVDPLRIEIGQGSFLEKLRTALGVDLQLPEEDTPFDPDAMLKAGREVNSARRQLGENSLSSLSILGFDLEIMMRQVGKRVGEELAFSLRGIEDNIEFLNELMDLWEAAGLGTLTYALEPTFHVCVGLTEKPDQGNRDVLPLWELDDGIIEGALMARYPEEGDVKIKKIPGSGDLDDIWQYHLLMKE
;
A
#
# COMPACT_ATOMS: atom_id res chain seq x y z
N MET A 1 -15.72 26.51 7.62
CA MET A 1 -16.81 26.12 6.69
C MET A 1 -17.58 27.38 6.38
N GLY A 2 -17.77 27.72 5.09
CA GLY A 2 -18.46 28.95 4.68
C GLY A 2 -19.93 28.72 4.35
N TRP A 3 -20.74 29.78 4.30
CA TRP A 3 -22.17 29.71 3.94
C TRP A 3 -22.41 29.16 2.53
N ASP A 4 -21.48 29.43 1.61
CA ASP A 4 -21.44 28.90 0.25
C ASP A 4 -21.41 27.36 0.21
N GLN A 5 -20.60 26.76 1.09
CA GLN A 5 -20.47 25.29 1.19
C GLN A 5 -21.76 24.66 1.71
N VAL A 6 -22.38 25.27 2.73
CA VAL A 6 -23.62 24.76 3.33
C VAL A 6 -24.76 24.79 2.30
N LEU A 7 -24.91 25.89 1.56
CA LEU A 7 -25.93 26.01 0.52
C LEU A 7 -25.70 25.03 -0.63
N SER A 8 -24.45 24.80 -1.03
CA SER A 8 -24.12 23.82 -2.07
C SER A 8 -24.45 22.39 -1.65
N PHE A 9 -24.12 21.99 -0.43
CA PHE A 9 -24.49 20.66 0.10
C PHE A 9 -26.00 20.50 0.26
N ALA A 10 -26.72 21.59 0.52
CA ALA A 10 -28.17 21.58 0.55
C ALA A 10 -28.83 21.59 -0.85
N GLY A 11 -28.04 21.41 -1.92
CA GLY A 11 -28.52 21.14 -3.27
C GLY A 11 -28.78 22.37 -4.14
N LEU A 12 -28.16 23.51 -3.82
CA LEU A 12 -28.14 24.68 -4.70
C LEU A 12 -26.93 24.61 -5.64
N ASN A 13 -27.12 25.01 -6.89
CA ASN A 13 -26.01 25.17 -7.83
C ASN A 13 -25.21 26.47 -7.53
N GLU A 14 -24.03 26.59 -8.13
CA GLU A 14 -23.12 27.71 -7.85
C GLU A 14 -23.75 29.10 -8.08
N ARG A 15 -24.56 29.25 -9.14
CA ARG A 15 -25.26 30.51 -9.44
C ARG A 15 -26.35 30.83 -8.43
N GLU A 16 -27.08 29.81 -7.99
CA GLU A 16 -28.11 29.93 -6.95
C GLU A 16 -27.49 30.32 -5.61
N VAL A 17 -26.37 29.68 -5.22
CA VAL A 17 -25.61 30.02 -4.00
C VAL A 17 -25.21 31.50 -4.02
N GLN A 18 -24.59 31.96 -5.11
CA GLN A 18 -24.18 33.36 -5.24
C GLN A 18 -25.38 34.31 -5.24
N SER A 19 -26.47 33.94 -5.90
CA SER A 19 -27.70 34.73 -5.91
C SER A 19 -28.27 34.93 -4.50
N VAL A 20 -28.31 33.86 -3.69
CA VAL A 20 -28.78 33.94 -2.30
C VAL A 20 -27.85 34.80 -1.45
N LEU A 21 -26.53 34.65 -1.57
CA LEU A 21 -25.55 35.46 -0.82
C LEU A 21 -25.69 36.97 -1.13
N ILE A 22 -25.85 37.30 -2.41
CA ILE A 22 -26.07 38.67 -2.88
C ILE A 22 -27.40 39.21 -2.36
N LEU A 23 -28.51 38.48 -2.55
CA LEU A 23 -29.84 38.96 -2.17
C LEU A 23 -30.05 39.04 -0.65
N SER A 24 -29.29 38.25 0.12
CA SER A 24 -29.28 38.29 1.59
C SER A 24 -28.53 39.52 2.14
N SER A 25 -27.59 40.07 1.37
CA SER A 25 -26.82 41.27 1.75
C SER A 25 -27.39 42.56 1.13
N LYS A 26 -27.99 42.47 -0.06
CA LYS A 26 -28.61 43.58 -0.80
C LYS A 26 -30.05 43.23 -1.16
N PRO A 27 -31.03 43.53 -0.28
CA PRO A 27 -32.43 43.26 -0.58
C PRO A 27 -32.95 44.24 -1.65
N LYS A 28 -33.93 43.78 -2.45
CA LYS A 28 -34.67 44.55 -3.46
C LYS A 28 -33.93 44.83 -4.78
N LEU A 29 -33.15 43.87 -5.26
CA LEU A 29 -32.48 43.95 -6.57
C LEU A 29 -33.41 43.53 -7.72
N LYS A 30 -33.28 44.17 -8.88
CA LYS A 30 -33.90 43.68 -10.13
C LYS A 30 -33.09 42.51 -10.69
N ALA A 31 -33.73 41.63 -11.46
CA ALA A 31 -33.03 40.55 -12.15
C ALA A 31 -31.87 41.03 -13.05
N SER A 32 -31.99 42.22 -13.67
CA SER A 32 -30.90 42.82 -14.46
C SER A 32 -29.72 43.26 -13.60
N GLU A 33 -29.98 43.77 -12.40
CA GLU A 33 -28.95 44.23 -11.46
C GLU A 33 -28.21 43.03 -10.86
N LEU A 34 -28.95 41.97 -10.50
CA LEU A 34 -28.37 40.70 -10.07
C LEU A 34 -27.51 40.05 -11.17
N ALA A 35 -27.97 40.08 -12.42
CA ALA A 35 -27.20 39.57 -13.55
C ALA A 35 -25.85 40.28 -13.71
N THR A 36 -25.83 41.61 -13.50
CA THR A 36 -24.60 42.41 -13.51
C THR A 36 -23.65 42.02 -12.38
N GLU A 37 -24.14 41.83 -11.15
CA GLU A 37 -23.29 41.39 -10.04
C GLU A 37 -22.76 39.97 -10.19
N LEU A 38 -23.55 39.07 -10.77
CA LEU A 38 -23.16 37.68 -11.03
C LEU A 38 -22.26 37.52 -12.28
N GLY A 39 -22.07 38.58 -13.07
CA GLY A 39 -21.36 38.49 -14.35
C GLY A 39 -22.03 37.53 -15.35
N THR A 40 -23.37 37.44 -15.33
CA THR A 40 -24.14 36.47 -16.12
C THR A 40 -25.21 37.15 -16.98
N THR A 41 -25.93 36.37 -17.79
CA THR A 41 -27.00 36.92 -18.63
C THR A 41 -28.25 37.22 -17.82
N ARG A 42 -29.07 38.17 -18.27
CA ARG A 42 -30.35 38.48 -17.63
C ARG A 42 -31.29 37.26 -17.59
N LEU A 43 -31.22 36.39 -18.61
CA LEU A 43 -32.02 35.17 -18.69
C LEU A 43 -31.59 34.16 -17.61
N ASP A 44 -30.28 33.95 -17.44
CA ASP A 44 -29.72 33.05 -16.43
C ASP A 44 -30.03 33.48 -14.99
N ALA A 45 -29.97 34.80 -14.74
CA ALA A 45 -30.39 35.36 -13.45
C ALA A 45 -31.88 35.11 -13.19
N TYR A 46 -32.74 35.25 -14.21
CA TYR A 46 -34.16 34.93 -14.09
C TYR A 46 -34.42 33.44 -13.81
N ASN A 47 -33.72 32.53 -14.48
CA ASN A 47 -33.85 31.09 -14.24
C ASN A 47 -33.48 30.73 -12.79
N SER A 48 -32.39 31.30 -12.29
CA SER A 48 -31.94 31.09 -10.90
C SER A 48 -32.94 31.67 -9.90
N LEU A 49 -33.43 32.89 -10.15
CA LEU A 49 -34.43 33.56 -9.31
C LEU A 49 -35.77 32.82 -9.29
N SER A 50 -36.25 32.32 -10.44
CA SER A 50 -37.50 31.56 -10.54
C SER A 50 -37.44 30.31 -9.67
N ARG A 51 -36.35 29.55 -9.79
CA ARG A 51 -36.15 28.33 -9.01
C ARG A 51 -35.98 28.63 -7.52
N LEU A 52 -35.21 29.66 -7.16
CA LEU A 52 -35.08 30.09 -5.76
C LEU A 52 -36.41 30.59 -5.16
N GLN A 53 -37.28 31.17 -5.97
CA GLN A 53 -38.62 31.58 -5.56
C GLN A 53 -39.57 30.40 -5.42
N GLU A 54 -39.52 29.41 -6.32
CA GLU A 54 -40.27 28.15 -6.21
C GLU A 54 -39.91 27.39 -4.94
N ILE A 55 -38.63 27.37 -4.58
CA ILE A 55 -38.13 26.79 -3.32
C ILE A 55 -38.42 27.74 -2.13
N GLY A 56 -38.92 28.96 -2.34
CA GLY A 56 -39.29 29.88 -1.26
C GLY A 56 -38.11 30.52 -0.52
N LEU A 57 -36.90 30.45 -1.07
CA LEU A 57 -35.71 31.15 -0.55
C LEU A 57 -35.70 32.62 -0.96
N VAL A 58 -36.29 32.95 -2.11
CA VAL A 58 -36.38 34.31 -2.64
C VAL A 58 -37.84 34.75 -2.72
N THR A 59 -38.09 35.99 -2.32
CA THR A 59 -39.38 36.67 -2.42
C THR A 59 -39.31 37.75 -3.48
N THR A 60 -40.45 38.08 -4.09
CA THR A 60 -40.55 39.10 -5.13
C THR A 60 -41.64 40.12 -4.80
N THR A 61 -41.43 41.37 -5.19
CA THR A 61 -42.46 42.42 -5.07
C THR A 61 -43.35 42.47 -6.32
N ALA A 62 -44.60 42.88 -6.15
CA ALA A 62 -45.54 43.07 -7.25
C ALA A 62 -45.28 44.34 -8.08
N ASP A 63 -44.20 45.08 -7.79
CA ASP A 63 -43.84 46.31 -8.50
C ASP A 63 -43.36 46.03 -9.93
N ARG A 64 -43.46 47.04 -10.80
CA ARG A 64 -42.82 47.03 -12.12
C ARG A 64 -41.71 48.08 -12.17
N PRO A 65 -40.44 47.69 -12.33
CA PRO A 65 -39.92 46.33 -12.46
C PRO A 65 -39.89 45.56 -11.12
N MET A 66 -40.06 44.23 -11.20
CA MET A 66 -40.02 43.32 -10.06
C MET A 66 -38.68 43.39 -9.34
N LYS A 67 -38.72 43.35 -8.01
CA LYS A 67 -37.54 43.33 -7.15
C LYS A 67 -37.53 42.07 -6.31
N PHE A 68 -36.36 41.49 -6.16
CA PHE A 68 -36.14 40.23 -5.46
C PHE A 68 -35.40 40.47 -4.14
N SER A 69 -35.73 39.67 -3.13
CA SER A 69 -35.06 39.70 -1.83
C SER A 69 -35.01 38.31 -1.21
N SER A 70 -33.89 38.02 -0.53
CA SER A 70 -33.74 36.86 0.33
C SER A 70 -33.76 37.32 1.79
N PRO A 71 -34.24 36.48 2.73
CA PRO A 71 -33.95 36.66 4.15
C PRO A 71 -32.44 36.73 4.42
N PRO A 72 -32.03 37.19 5.62
CA PRO A 72 -30.64 37.07 6.08
C PRO A 72 -30.10 35.64 5.87
N ILE A 73 -28.81 35.53 5.56
CA ILE A 73 -28.20 34.25 5.12
C ILE A 73 -28.43 33.11 6.11
N ASN A 74 -28.38 33.40 7.41
CA ASN A 74 -28.65 32.45 8.48
C ASN A 74 -30.10 31.92 8.45
N GLU A 75 -31.09 32.80 8.26
CA GLU A 75 -32.49 32.41 8.14
C GLU A 75 -32.77 31.68 6.83
N ALA A 76 -32.14 32.10 5.73
CA ALA A 76 -32.27 31.43 4.44
C ALA A 76 -31.76 29.98 4.51
N VAL A 77 -30.63 29.76 5.19
CA VAL A 77 -30.07 28.43 5.43
C VAL A 77 -30.98 27.61 6.36
N GLU A 78 -31.49 28.19 7.44
CA GLU A 78 -32.41 27.49 8.35
C GLU A 78 -33.69 27.04 7.63
N ARG A 79 -34.28 27.90 6.79
CA ARG A 79 -35.43 27.53 5.96
C ARG A 79 -35.09 26.39 5.01
N LEU A 80 -33.96 26.47 4.33
CA LEU A 80 -33.53 25.42 3.41
C LEU A 80 -33.36 24.08 4.13
N ILE A 81 -32.75 24.08 5.32
CA ILE A 81 -32.61 22.88 6.16
C ILE A 81 -33.98 22.30 6.50
N GLY A 82 -34.92 23.14 6.94
CA GLY A 82 -36.29 22.71 7.25
C GLY A 82 -36.99 22.05 6.07
N MET A 83 -36.87 22.64 4.87
CA MET A 83 -37.43 22.07 3.64
C MET A 83 -36.80 20.73 3.26
N ARG A 84 -35.48 20.59 3.40
CA ARG A 84 -34.79 19.33 3.11
C ARG A 84 -35.17 18.21 4.07
N LYS A 85 -35.36 18.53 5.36
CA LYS A 85 -35.86 17.57 6.35
C LYS A 85 -37.27 17.07 6.00
N GLU A 86 -38.16 17.97 5.59
CA GLU A 86 -39.52 17.59 5.22
C GLU A 86 -39.54 16.75 3.93
N GLN A 87 -38.73 17.11 2.92
CA GLN A 87 -38.58 16.29 1.71
C GLN A 87 -38.05 14.88 2.05
N LEU A 88 -37.06 14.79 2.94
CA LEU A 88 -36.54 13.50 3.38
C LEU A 88 -37.63 12.68 4.10
N ARG A 89 -38.37 13.30 5.03
CA ARG A 89 -39.49 12.66 5.74
C ARG A 89 -40.55 12.12 4.76
N GLN A 90 -40.91 12.88 3.73
CA GLN A 90 -41.87 12.44 2.72
C GLN A 90 -41.37 11.25 1.89
N VAL A 91 -40.07 11.22 1.57
CA VAL A 91 -39.44 10.09 0.87
C VAL A 91 -39.42 8.86 1.76
N GLU A 92 -39.05 9.01 3.03
CA GLU A 92 -39.04 7.92 4.03
C GLU A 92 -40.46 7.35 4.22
N GLU A 93 -41.47 8.20 4.43
CA GLU A 93 -42.87 7.78 4.56
C GLU A 93 -43.41 7.10 3.29
N GLY A 94 -43.08 7.65 2.13
CA GLY A 94 -43.43 7.04 0.84
C GLY A 94 -42.79 5.67 0.65
N TYR A 95 -41.53 5.51 1.05
CA TYR A 95 -40.80 4.25 0.99
C TYR A 95 -41.43 3.19 1.90
N GLU A 96 -41.73 3.53 3.15
CA GLU A 96 -42.41 2.63 4.11
C GLU A 96 -43.82 2.24 3.64
N THR A 97 -44.55 3.20 3.06
CA THR A 97 -45.89 2.93 2.49
C THR A 97 -45.80 1.97 1.30
N LEU A 98 -44.79 2.11 0.45
CA LEU A 98 -44.57 1.21 -0.70
C LEU A 98 -44.11 -0.19 -0.26
N LEU A 99 -43.29 -0.29 0.78
CA LEU A 99 -42.85 -1.57 1.37
C LEU A 99 -44.00 -2.34 2.05
N SER A 100 -44.88 -1.63 2.75
CA SER A 100 -46.05 -2.21 3.42
C SER A 100 -47.19 -2.57 2.45
N GLY A 101 -47.20 -1.98 1.25
CA GLY A 101 -48.05 -2.40 0.15
C GLY A 101 -47.61 -3.77 -0.40
N THR A 102 -48.37 -4.83 -0.07
CA THR A 102 -48.15 -6.22 -0.50
C THR A 102 -47.90 -6.44 -2.01
N SER A 103 -48.22 -5.47 -2.86
CA SER A 103 -48.02 -5.53 -4.32
C SER A 103 -46.55 -5.51 -4.75
N TRP A 104 -45.68 -4.74 -4.08
CA TRP A 104 -44.26 -4.66 -4.45
C TRP A 104 -43.49 -5.95 -4.08
N ASN A 105 -43.82 -6.53 -2.92
CA ASN A 105 -43.19 -7.78 -2.47
C ASN A 105 -43.55 -9.00 -3.34
N GLN A 106 -44.71 -8.99 -4.03
CA GLN A 106 -45.10 -10.08 -4.93
C GLN A 106 -44.40 -10.02 -6.30
N GLU A 107 -44.23 -8.83 -6.90
CA GLU A 107 -43.53 -8.71 -8.20
C GLU A 107 -42.01 -8.90 -8.08
N VAL A 108 -41.41 -8.54 -6.95
CA VAL A 108 -39.96 -8.73 -6.70
C VAL A 108 -39.66 -10.17 -6.28
N GLY A 109 -40.55 -10.85 -5.54
CA GLY A 109 -40.35 -12.24 -5.11
C GLY A 109 -40.14 -13.24 -6.24
N ASP A 110 -40.77 -13.02 -7.40
CA ASP A 110 -40.62 -13.88 -8.59
C ASP A 110 -39.39 -13.56 -9.44
N LYS A 111 -38.94 -12.29 -9.49
CA LYS A 111 -37.70 -11.91 -10.19
C LYS A 111 -36.42 -12.19 -9.41
N THR A 112 -36.48 -12.17 -8.07
CA THR A 112 -35.30 -12.41 -7.22
C THR A 112 -34.92 -13.89 -7.15
N LYS A 113 -35.83 -14.81 -7.50
CA LYS A 113 -35.50 -16.23 -7.64
C LYS A 113 -34.91 -16.60 -9.01
N SER A 114 -35.03 -15.73 -10.03
CA SER A 114 -34.51 -15.97 -11.37
C SER A 114 -33.29 -15.11 -11.75
N ALA A 115 -33.04 -14.00 -11.05
CA ALA A 115 -31.81 -13.22 -11.22
C ALA A 115 -30.72 -13.80 -10.31
N GLY A 116 -30.09 -14.87 -10.81
CA GLY A 116 -29.00 -15.54 -10.12
C GLY A 116 -27.90 -14.56 -9.71
N PHE A 117 -27.18 -14.92 -8.65
CA PHE A 117 -25.88 -14.39 -8.24
C PHE A 117 -24.77 -14.55 -9.33
N ASP A 118 -25.13 -14.72 -10.61
CA ASP A 118 -24.28 -15.32 -11.63
C ASP A 118 -23.86 -14.33 -12.75
N GLU A 119 -24.53 -13.18 -12.89
CA GLU A 119 -24.10 -12.16 -13.85
C GLU A 119 -23.22 -11.08 -13.17
N PRO A 120 -21.98 -10.88 -13.64
CA PRO A 120 -21.10 -9.81 -13.17
C PRO A 120 -21.76 -8.42 -13.34
N LYS A 121 -21.74 -7.60 -12.28
CA LYS A 121 -22.24 -6.22 -12.32
C LYS A 121 -21.08 -5.23 -12.23
N PHE A 122 -21.15 -4.18 -13.02
CA PHE A 122 -20.14 -3.12 -13.08
C PHE A 122 -20.80 -1.76 -12.86
N ALA A 123 -20.19 -0.93 -12.02
CA ALA A 123 -20.61 0.44 -11.80
C ALA A 123 -19.40 1.37 -11.74
N VAL A 124 -19.52 2.57 -12.30
CA VAL A 124 -18.48 3.61 -12.16
C VAL A 124 -18.93 4.60 -11.09
N LEU A 125 -18.17 4.68 -10.01
CA LEU A 125 -18.36 5.66 -8.95
C LEU A 125 -17.47 6.86 -9.24
N LYS A 126 -18.08 8.05 -9.28
CA LYS A 126 -17.37 9.32 -9.44
C LYS A 126 -17.36 10.08 -8.12
N GLU A 127 -16.31 10.87 -7.95
CA GLU A 127 -16.02 11.66 -6.77
C GLU A 127 -15.65 10.83 -5.53
N ARG A 128 -14.62 11.29 -4.82
CA ARG A 128 -14.07 10.62 -3.63
C ARG A 128 -15.13 10.30 -2.58
N ILE A 129 -16.09 11.18 -2.37
CA ILE A 129 -17.11 11.00 -1.34
C ILE A 129 -17.96 9.74 -1.57
N HIS A 130 -18.31 9.44 -2.83
CA HIS A 130 -19.10 8.24 -3.16
C HIS A 130 -18.24 6.98 -3.07
N ILE A 131 -16.97 7.08 -3.48
CA ILE A 131 -15.99 5.99 -3.39
C ILE A 131 -15.79 5.58 -1.93
N HIS A 132 -15.51 6.54 -1.04
CA HIS A 132 -15.34 6.27 0.38
C HIS A 132 -16.61 5.81 1.06
N LYS A 133 -17.79 6.28 0.63
CA LYS A 133 -19.07 5.74 1.09
C LYS A 133 -19.25 4.27 0.69
N ARG A 134 -18.73 3.85 -0.48
CA ARG A 134 -18.73 2.44 -0.86
C ARG A 134 -17.77 1.62 0.01
N ILE A 135 -16.60 2.16 0.35
CA ILE A 135 -15.66 1.52 1.29
C ILE A 135 -16.27 1.39 2.69
N GLU A 136 -17.00 2.41 3.15
CA GLU A 136 -17.76 2.35 4.41
C GLU A 136 -18.80 1.23 4.37
N GLN A 137 -19.54 1.09 3.27
CA GLN A 137 -20.47 -0.03 3.07
C GLN A 137 -19.74 -1.37 3.06
N PHE A 138 -18.58 -1.50 2.43
CA PHE A 138 -17.79 -2.74 2.48
C PHE A 138 -17.45 -3.13 3.92
N ALA A 139 -17.00 -2.17 4.73
CA ALA A 139 -16.71 -2.44 6.13
C ALA A 139 -17.97 -2.87 6.93
N ASN A 140 -19.12 -2.26 6.65
CA ASN A 140 -20.37 -2.57 7.35
C ASN A 140 -20.94 -3.93 6.93
N ASP A 141 -20.90 -4.27 5.65
CA ASP A 141 -21.55 -5.45 5.07
C ASP A 141 -20.65 -6.71 5.09
N ALA A 142 -19.34 -6.55 5.27
CA ALA A 142 -18.39 -7.66 5.28
C ALA A 142 -18.62 -8.64 6.43
N ASN A 143 -18.44 -9.92 6.12
CA ASN A 143 -18.57 -11.04 7.02
C ASN A 143 -17.20 -11.65 7.37
N GLU A 144 -16.26 -11.67 6.43
CA GLU A 144 -14.99 -12.39 6.58
C GLU A 144 -13.78 -11.48 6.46
N ARG A 145 -13.67 -10.73 5.36
CA ARG A 145 -12.42 -10.06 4.98
C ARG A 145 -12.68 -8.79 4.19
N VAL A 146 -12.03 -7.71 4.62
CA VAL A 146 -11.89 -6.48 3.82
C VAL A 146 -10.42 -6.21 3.60
N VAL A 147 -10.07 -5.94 2.34
CA VAL A 147 -8.71 -5.52 1.99
C VAL A 147 -8.75 -4.12 1.40
N LEU A 148 -7.89 -3.22 1.89
CA LEU A 148 -7.69 -1.89 1.33
C LEU A 148 -6.29 -1.80 0.72
N MET A 149 -6.20 -1.28 -0.51
CA MET A 149 -4.96 -0.97 -1.19
C MET A 149 -4.83 0.54 -1.29
N LEU A 150 -3.90 1.14 -0.55
CA LEU A 150 -3.80 2.59 -0.37
C LEU A 150 -2.46 3.12 -0.90
N GLY A 151 -2.52 4.20 -1.68
CA GLY A 151 -1.32 4.98 -2.01
C GLY A 151 -0.85 5.83 -0.82
N GLU A 152 0.19 6.63 -1.04
CA GLU A 152 0.85 7.48 -0.03
C GLU A 152 -0.11 8.35 0.79
N TYR A 153 -1.18 8.84 0.15
CA TYR A 153 -2.18 9.72 0.74
C TYR A 153 -3.53 9.06 0.98
N GLY A 154 -3.72 7.79 0.60
CA GLY A 154 -5.02 7.10 0.71
C GLY A 154 -5.53 7.04 2.16
N ILE A 155 -4.63 6.87 3.13
CA ILE A 155 -4.98 6.89 4.55
C ILE A 155 -5.53 8.24 5.00
N LEU A 156 -5.03 9.36 4.44
CA LEU A 156 -5.52 10.70 4.79
C LEU A 156 -6.98 10.88 4.34
N HIS A 157 -7.33 10.32 3.19
CA HIS A 157 -8.70 10.35 2.67
C HIS A 157 -9.62 9.47 3.48
N LEU A 158 -9.16 8.28 3.87
CA LEU A 158 -9.89 7.38 4.76
C LEU A 158 -10.17 8.04 6.11
N HIS A 159 -9.15 8.68 6.69
CA HIS A 159 -9.19 9.33 8.00
C HIS A 159 -10.15 10.52 8.07
N ARG A 160 -10.27 11.29 6.99
CA ARG A 160 -11.18 12.45 6.90
C ARG A 160 -12.65 12.07 6.73
N GLY A 161 -12.95 10.82 6.42
CA GLY A 161 -14.30 10.33 6.14
C GLY A 161 -14.83 9.36 7.21
N PRO A 162 -16.11 8.97 7.11
CA PRO A 162 -16.72 8.00 8.02
C PRO A 162 -16.13 6.58 7.87
N ALA A 163 -15.48 6.29 6.74
CA ALA A 163 -14.94 4.97 6.43
C ALA A 163 -13.91 4.45 7.45
N LEU A 164 -13.08 5.33 8.06
CA LEU A 164 -12.12 4.90 9.10
C LEU A 164 -12.85 4.28 10.31
N ALA A 165 -13.91 4.95 10.78
CA ALA A 165 -14.69 4.48 11.92
C ALA A 165 -15.40 3.15 11.61
N ALA A 166 -15.94 3.01 10.39
CA ALA A 166 -16.56 1.76 9.94
C ALA A 166 -15.55 0.61 9.86
N ILE A 167 -14.33 0.87 9.38
CA ILE A 167 -13.25 -0.12 9.35
C ILE A 167 -12.86 -0.58 10.77
N ASN A 168 -12.71 0.35 11.70
CA ASN A 168 -12.41 0.00 13.10
C ASN A 168 -13.54 -0.83 13.72
N THR A 169 -14.80 -0.44 13.48
CA THR A 169 -15.98 -1.19 13.96
C THR A 169 -16.05 -2.60 13.34
N ALA A 170 -15.67 -2.75 12.07
CA ALA A 170 -15.61 -4.05 11.41
C ALA A 170 -14.51 -4.94 12.00
N ALA A 171 -13.35 -4.37 12.33
CA ALA A 171 -12.28 -5.10 13.01
C ALA A 171 -12.71 -5.56 14.43
N GLU A 172 -13.45 -4.73 15.17
CA GLU A 172 -14.03 -5.09 16.46
C GLU A 172 -15.06 -6.23 16.36
N ARG A 173 -15.85 -6.25 15.26
CA ARG A 173 -16.77 -7.35 14.93
C ARG A 173 -16.06 -8.67 14.60
N GLY A 174 -14.75 -8.66 14.42
CA GLY A 174 -13.95 -9.84 14.06
C GLY A 174 -13.75 -10.04 12.56
N VAL A 175 -14.12 -9.07 11.72
CA VAL A 175 -13.80 -9.09 10.28
C VAL A 175 -12.30 -8.89 10.10
N LYS A 176 -11.66 -9.72 9.27
CA LYS A 176 -10.23 -9.59 8.97
C LYS A 176 -9.99 -8.38 8.07
N ILE A 177 -9.53 -7.28 8.67
CA ILE A 177 -9.14 -6.07 7.93
C ILE A 177 -7.65 -6.12 7.60
N GLN A 178 -7.33 -6.00 6.33
CA GLN A 178 -5.96 -5.92 5.82
C GLN A 178 -5.77 -4.64 5.01
N ILE A 179 -4.69 -3.92 5.28
CA ILE A 179 -4.33 -2.71 4.55
C ILE A 179 -2.94 -2.91 3.97
N LEU A 180 -2.87 -2.96 2.64
CA LEU A 180 -1.62 -2.91 1.89
C LEU A 180 -1.42 -1.46 1.43
N ALA A 181 -0.39 -0.79 1.92
CA ALA A 181 -0.21 0.63 1.69
C ALA A 181 1.21 1.01 1.25
N LYS A 182 1.32 2.03 0.41
CA LYS A 182 2.59 2.75 0.25
C LYS A 182 2.72 3.75 1.40
N LEU A 183 3.49 3.41 2.43
CA LEU A 183 3.66 4.27 3.60
C LEU A 183 4.54 5.47 3.25
N HIS A 184 4.23 6.62 3.86
CA HIS A 184 4.99 7.84 3.63
C HIS A 184 5.15 8.61 4.95
N ARG A 185 6.31 9.25 5.15
CA ARG A 185 6.67 9.96 6.39
C ARG A 185 5.62 11.00 6.84
N ARG A 186 4.92 11.63 5.88
CA ARG A 186 3.89 12.64 6.16
C ARG A 186 2.54 12.07 6.61
N THR A 187 2.24 10.82 6.26
CA THR A 187 0.91 10.20 6.46
C THR A 187 0.94 9.03 7.43
N ILE A 188 2.13 8.52 7.78
CA ILE A 188 2.30 7.35 8.64
C ILE A 188 1.59 7.45 10.00
N ARG A 189 1.55 8.65 10.59
CA ARG A 189 0.86 8.91 11.86
C ARG A 189 -0.63 8.57 11.86
N PHE A 190 -1.31 8.64 10.70
CA PHE A 190 -2.75 8.40 10.61
C PHE A 190 -3.10 6.92 10.71
N PHE A 191 -2.14 6.02 10.47
CA PHE A 191 -2.35 4.58 10.67
C PHE A 191 -2.46 4.20 12.14
N ARG A 192 -1.97 5.03 13.07
CA ARG A 192 -2.08 4.79 14.52
C ARG A 192 -3.51 4.93 15.06
N ASP A 193 -4.41 5.54 14.28
CA ASP A 193 -5.82 5.70 14.63
C ASP A 193 -6.67 4.49 14.19
N LEU A 194 -6.05 3.46 13.60
CA LEU A 194 -6.68 2.19 13.27
C LEU A 194 -6.77 1.29 14.51
N HIS A 195 -7.80 0.45 14.56
CA HIS A 195 -7.96 -0.55 15.61
C HIS A 195 -6.80 -1.57 15.59
N GLU A 196 -6.40 -2.09 16.76
CA GLU A 196 -5.24 -2.99 16.93
C GLU A 196 -5.29 -4.27 16.08
N ASN A 197 -6.51 -4.75 15.79
CA ASN A 197 -6.74 -5.93 14.94
C ASN A 197 -6.62 -5.65 13.42
N VAL A 198 -6.44 -4.39 13.02
CA VAL A 198 -6.24 -4.04 11.60
C VAL A 198 -4.80 -4.34 11.23
N LEU A 199 -4.62 -5.27 10.28
CA LEU A 199 -3.29 -5.64 9.80
C LEU A 199 -2.84 -4.65 8.74
N VAL A 200 -1.74 -3.94 8.98
CA VAL A 200 -1.17 -2.97 8.04
C VAL A 200 0.19 -3.47 7.56
N ARG A 201 0.43 -3.42 6.25
CA ARG A 201 1.71 -3.73 5.63
C ARG A 201 2.09 -2.68 4.58
N HIS A 202 3.38 -2.42 4.48
CA HIS A 202 3.99 -1.53 3.51
C HIS A 202 4.47 -2.28 2.27
N SER A 203 4.14 -1.77 1.09
CA SER A 203 4.77 -2.15 -0.17
C SER A 203 4.98 -0.90 -1.03
N ASP A 204 6.11 -0.84 -1.73
CA ASP A 204 6.41 0.23 -2.70
C ASP A 204 5.69 0.01 -4.04
N ASP A 205 5.27 -1.23 -4.31
CA ASP A 205 4.68 -1.74 -5.55
C ASP A 205 3.13 -1.73 -5.54
N VAL A 206 2.52 -0.92 -4.66
CA VAL A 206 1.05 -0.75 -4.66
C VAL A 206 0.63 0.15 -5.81
N GLU A 207 0.70 -0.38 -7.03
CA GLU A 207 0.29 0.32 -8.26
C GLU A 207 -1.24 0.42 -8.36
N SER A 208 -1.95 -0.62 -7.90
CA SER A 208 -3.41 -0.67 -7.91
C SER A 208 -3.97 -0.25 -6.55
N GLN A 209 -4.68 0.88 -6.51
CA GLN A 209 -5.41 1.33 -5.33
C GLN A 209 -6.88 0.91 -5.40
N GLY A 210 -7.49 0.63 -4.24
CA GLY A 210 -8.84 0.12 -4.20
C GLY A 210 -9.23 -0.57 -2.90
N ALA A 211 -10.31 -1.33 -2.96
CA ALA A 211 -10.81 -2.14 -1.87
C ALA A 211 -11.39 -3.47 -2.38
N LEU A 212 -11.39 -4.50 -1.55
CA LEU A 212 -12.00 -5.81 -1.80
C LEU A 212 -12.79 -6.23 -0.57
N MET A 213 -13.99 -6.78 -0.78
CA MET A 213 -14.89 -7.28 0.27
C MET A 213 -15.26 -8.74 0.00
N ASP A 214 -14.99 -9.62 0.97
CA ASP A 214 -15.45 -11.02 1.06
C ASP A 214 -15.25 -11.89 -0.22
N ASN A 215 -14.29 -11.54 -1.08
CA ASN A 215 -14.14 -12.16 -2.41
C ASN A 215 -15.43 -12.12 -3.27
N GLU A 216 -16.27 -11.11 -3.07
CA GLU A 216 -17.51 -10.92 -3.83
C GLU A 216 -17.49 -9.62 -4.64
N GLU A 217 -16.90 -8.56 -4.08
CA GLU A 217 -16.85 -7.26 -4.72
C GLU A 217 -15.48 -6.60 -4.62
N VAL A 218 -15.08 -5.99 -5.73
CA VAL A 218 -13.84 -5.22 -5.86
C VAL A 218 -14.18 -3.80 -6.27
N LEU A 219 -13.55 -2.85 -5.60
CA LEU A 219 -13.55 -1.45 -5.95
C LEU A 219 -12.14 -1.08 -6.40
N GLN A 220 -11.95 -0.80 -7.69
CA GLN A 220 -10.65 -0.45 -8.27
C GLN A 220 -10.61 1.03 -8.64
N MET A 221 -9.59 1.76 -8.20
CA MET A 221 -9.42 3.16 -8.59
C MET A 221 -8.98 3.23 -10.06
N LEU A 222 -9.70 4.03 -10.85
CA LEU A 222 -9.37 4.33 -12.24
C LEU A 222 -8.57 5.62 -12.36
N ASN A 223 -8.92 6.61 -11.53
CA ASN A 223 -8.25 7.89 -11.48
C ASN A 223 -8.26 8.43 -10.05
N ILE A 224 -7.15 9.02 -9.65
CA ILE A 224 -6.98 9.65 -8.34
C ILE A 224 -6.41 11.04 -8.57
N GLU A 225 -7.08 12.05 -8.05
CA GLU A 225 -6.62 13.43 -8.10
C GLU A 225 -5.23 13.56 -7.45
N SER A 226 -4.28 14.13 -8.19
CA SER A 226 -2.88 14.27 -7.76
C SER A 226 -2.73 15.14 -6.52
N ASN A 227 -3.66 16.10 -6.32
CA ASN A 227 -3.68 16.93 -5.12
C ASN A 227 -4.29 16.15 -3.94
N PRO A 228 -3.50 15.76 -2.93
CA PRO A 228 -3.98 14.93 -1.83
C PRO A 228 -4.96 15.65 -0.91
N VAL A 229 -5.02 16.99 -0.95
CA VAL A 229 -5.99 17.79 -0.19
C VAL A 229 -7.13 18.32 -1.06
N GLY A 230 -7.18 17.94 -2.34
CA GLY A 230 -8.26 18.25 -3.25
C GLY A 230 -9.60 17.66 -2.81
N ARG A 231 -10.69 18.12 -3.42
CA ARG A 231 -12.04 17.62 -3.11
C ARG A 231 -12.32 16.24 -3.72
N GLY A 232 -11.40 15.73 -4.56
CA GLY A 232 -11.52 14.44 -5.22
C GLY A 232 -12.64 14.43 -6.26
N LYS A 233 -12.87 15.56 -6.95
CA LYS A 233 -13.93 15.66 -7.98
C LYS A 233 -13.62 14.83 -9.22
N GLU A 234 -12.33 14.69 -9.51
CA GLU A 234 -11.82 13.90 -10.64
C GLU A 234 -11.58 12.43 -10.26
N ASP A 235 -11.75 12.06 -8.99
CA ASP A 235 -11.58 10.68 -8.54
C ASP A 235 -12.67 9.80 -9.17
N ALA A 236 -12.26 8.64 -9.67
CA ALA A 236 -13.17 7.68 -10.27
C ALA A 236 -12.75 6.26 -9.92
N ALA A 237 -13.74 5.41 -9.64
CA ALA A 237 -13.54 4.01 -9.31
C ALA A 237 -14.51 3.11 -10.07
N LEU A 238 -14.06 1.90 -10.37
CA LEU A 238 -14.86 0.82 -10.90
C LEU A 238 -15.25 -0.13 -9.76
N SER A 239 -16.55 -0.26 -9.50
CA SER A 239 -17.13 -1.30 -8.63
C SER A 239 -17.47 -2.52 -9.48
N VAL A 240 -16.95 -3.68 -9.13
CA VAL A 240 -17.15 -4.95 -9.82
C VAL A 240 -17.70 -5.96 -8.82
N VAL A 241 -18.97 -6.33 -8.97
CA VAL A 241 -19.62 -7.40 -8.20
C VAL A 241 -19.50 -8.68 -9.04
N SER A 242 -18.53 -9.52 -8.71
CA SER A 242 -18.25 -10.79 -9.38
C SER A 242 -17.31 -11.63 -8.54
N LYS A 243 -17.77 -12.81 -8.12
CA LYS A 243 -16.93 -13.74 -7.32
C LYS A 243 -15.66 -14.13 -8.04
N GLN A 244 -15.74 -14.42 -9.34
CA GLN A 244 -14.57 -14.85 -10.10
C GLN A 244 -13.52 -13.74 -10.23
N PHE A 245 -13.97 -12.49 -10.42
CA PHE A 245 -13.07 -11.34 -10.47
C PHE A 245 -12.45 -11.06 -9.09
N ALA A 246 -13.27 -11.09 -8.05
CA ALA A 246 -12.83 -10.82 -6.69
C ALA A 246 -11.87 -11.89 -6.16
N ILE A 247 -12.09 -13.18 -6.43
CA ILE A 247 -11.14 -14.25 -6.11
C ILE A 247 -9.80 -14.04 -6.84
N SER A 248 -9.83 -13.67 -8.13
CA SER A 248 -8.60 -13.40 -8.87
C SER A 248 -7.82 -12.23 -8.26
N GLN A 249 -8.50 -11.15 -7.87
CA GLN A 249 -7.88 -10.02 -7.19
C GLN A 249 -7.35 -10.40 -5.80
N ALA A 250 -8.08 -11.22 -5.05
CA ALA A 250 -7.65 -11.71 -3.75
C ALA A 250 -6.36 -12.55 -3.87
N ASN A 251 -6.27 -13.43 -4.88
CA ASN A 251 -5.07 -14.22 -5.14
C ASN A 251 -3.84 -13.35 -5.44
N LEU A 252 -4.01 -12.28 -6.23
CA LEU A 252 -2.93 -11.32 -6.49
C LEU A 252 -2.48 -10.64 -5.20
N ILE A 253 -3.43 -10.23 -4.36
CA ILE A 253 -3.10 -9.62 -3.07
C ILE A 253 -2.41 -10.62 -2.15
N ASP A 254 -2.87 -11.87 -2.10
CA ASP A 254 -2.31 -12.92 -1.25
C ASP A 254 -0.91 -13.35 -1.70
N ALA A 255 -0.55 -13.14 -2.96
CA ALA A 255 0.83 -13.30 -3.45
C ALA A 255 1.75 -12.15 -3.02
N VAL A 256 1.26 -10.90 -3.00
CA VAL A 256 2.04 -9.72 -2.61
C VAL A 256 2.13 -9.55 -1.09
N TRP A 257 1.10 -9.98 -0.35
CA TRP A 257 0.98 -9.76 1.07
C TRP A 257 2.17 -10.28 1.90
N PRO A 258 2.70 -11.51 1.66
CA PRO A 258 3.87 -12.03 2.38
C PRO A 258 5.13 -11.20 2.14
N GLU A 259 5.32 -10.68 0.93
CA GLU A 259 6.45 -9.82 0.52
C GLU A 259 6.42 -8.44 1.17
N ALA A 260 5.23 -7.96 1.52
CA ALA A 260 5.05 -6.65 2.14
C ALA A 260 5.58 -6.59 3.59
N ILE A 261 6.16 -5.44 3.94
CA ILE A 261 6.83 -5.17 5.22
C ILE A 261 5.77 -4.85 6.31
N PRO A 262 5.76 -5.52 7.47
CA PRO A 262 4.87 -5.17 8.58
C PRO A 262 4.94 -3.71 9.02
N PHE A 263 3.81 -3.13 9.44
CA PHE A 263 3.75 -1.72 9.82
C PHE A 263 4.77 -1.29 10.89
N ASP A 264 4.95 -2.07 11.95
CA ASP A 264 5.90 -1.73 13.02
C ASP A 264 7.35 -1.63 12.52
N GLN A 265 7.71 -2.46 11.55
CA GLN A 265 9.03 -2.44 10.91
C GLN A 265 9.16 -1.23 9.97
N ALA A 266 8.15 -1.02 9.14
CA ALA A 266 8.13 0.11 8.21
C ALA A 266 8.09 1.45 8.97
N GLU A 267 7.40 1.54 10.11
CA GLU A 267 7.37 2.74 10.94
C GLU A 267 8.75 3.13 11.43
N LYS A 268 9.55 2.17 11.90
CA LYS A 268 10.96 2.41 12.26
C LYS A 268 11.78 2.90 11.07
N ARG A 269 11.57 2.35 9.87
CA ARG A 269 12.23 2.83 8.64
C ARG A 269 11.99 4.32 8.38
N PHE A 270 10.75 4.79 8.55
CA PHE A 270 10.40 6.19 8.31
C PHE A 270 10.66 7.13 9.50
N THR A 271 10.74 6.61 10.73
CA THR A 271 10.92 7.42 11.96
C THR A 271 12.35 7.40 12.51
N GLU A 272 12.99 6.23 12.54
CA GLU A 272 14.31 5.97 13.12
C GLU A 272 15.44 5.95 12.08
N GLN A 273 15.12 6.00 10.79
CA GLN A 273 16.09 5.95 9.69
C GLN A 273 16.93 4.66 9.67
N GLN A 274 16.35 3.53 10.08
CA GLN A 274 16.99 2.21 10.00
C GLN A 274 16.18 1.31 9.08
N ILE A 275 16.84 0.53 8.23
CA ILE A 275 16.14 -0.50 7.46
C ILE A 275 16.07 -1.76 8.34
N VAL A 276 14.89 -2.28 8.64
CA VAL A 276 14.69 -3.43 9.56
C VAL A 276 13.98 -4.60 8.88
N ASP A 277 14.09 -4.68 7.55
CA ASP A 277 13.38 -5.66 6.74
C ASP A 277 13.98 -7.06 6.98
N PRO A 278 13.14 -8.11 7.09
CA PRO A 278 13.62 -9.46 7.38
C PRO A 278 14.44 -9.99 6.21
N LEU A 279 15.64 -10.48 6.51
CA LEU A 279 16.49 -11.18 5.54
C LEU A 279 15.82 -12.48 5.09
N ARG A 280 15.54 -12.59 3.80
CA ARG A 280 15.07 -13.82 3.17
C ARG A 280 16.25 -14.53 2.56
N ILE A 281 16.48 -15.75 3.02
CA ILE A 281 17.57 -16.59 2.53
C ILE A 281 16.97 -17.69 1.66
N GLU A 282 17.40 -17.75 0.40
CA GLU A 282 17.07 -18.88 -0.47
C GLU A 282 17.96 -20.07 -0.12
N ILE A 283 17.35 -21.17 0.31
CA ILE A 283 18.08 -22.35 0.76
C ILE A 283 18.26 -23.32 -0.42
N GLY A 284 19.25 -23.07 -1.27
CA GLY A 284 19.67 -23.98 -2.35
C GLY A 284 18.58 -24.47 -3.31
N GLN A 285 18.91 -25.40 -4.20
CA GLN A 285 17.97 -26.01 -5.15
C GLN A 285 17.88 -27.53 -4.96
N GLY A 286 16.76 -28.15 -5.36
CA GLY A 286 16.55 -29.60 -5.33
C GLY A 286 15.72 -30.12 -4.14
N SER A 287 15.60 -31.45 -4.03
CA SER A 287 14.82 -32.09 -2.95
C SER A 287 15.58 -32.08 -1.63
N PHE A 288 15.06 -31.37 -0.64
CA PHE A 288 15.59 -31.39 0.73
C PHE A 288 15.56 -32.78 1.36
N LEU A 289 14.55 -33.58 1.00
CA LEU A 289 14.45 -34.96 1.47
C LEU A 289 15.64 -35.78 0.96
N GLU A 290 16.03 -35.60 -0.30
CA GLU A 290 17.19 -36.27 -0.91
C GLU A 290 18.53 -35.81 -0.30
N LYS A 291 18.68 -34.51 -0.04
CA LYS A 291 19.86 -33.98 0.63
C LYS A 291 19.98 -34.52 2.05
N LEU A 292 18.89 -34.49 2.82
CA LEU A 292 18.85 -35.03 4.17
C LEU A 292 19.11 -36.55 4.17
N ARG A 293 18.55 -37.28 3.19
CA ARG A 293 18.78 -38.72 3.00
C ARG A 293 20.27 -39.01 2.79
N THR A 294 20.89 -38.29 1.86
CA THR A 294 22.32 -38.42 1.54
C THR A 294 23.18 -38.08 2.75
N ALA A 295 22.85 -37.01 3.47
CA ALA A 295 23.54 -36.59 4.69
C ALA A 295 23.46 -37.63 5.82
N LEU A 296 22.34 -38.34 5.92
CA LEU A 296 22.13 -39.40 6.90
C LEU A 296 22.60 -40.79 6.43
N GLY A 297 23.06 -40.92 5.17
CA GLY A 297 23.49 -42.18 4.59
C GLY A 297 22.37 -43.22 4.47
N VAL A 298 21.11 -42.80 4.36
CA VAL A 298 19.96 -43.71 4.31
C VAL A 298 19.66 -44.07 2.86
N ASP A 299 19.78 -45.35 2.49
CA ASP A 299 19.21 -45.80 1.22
C ASP A 299 17.74 -46.19 1.42
N LEU A 300 16.86 -45.60 0.61
CA LEU A 300 15.40 -45.79 0.67
C LEU A 300 14.89 -46.63 -0.51
N GLN A 301 15.77 -47.40 -1.17
CA GLN A 301 15.30 -48.42 -2.11
C GLN A 301 14.37 -49.39 -1.38
N LEU A 302 13.06 -49.16 -1.56
CA LEU A 302 12.04 -50.07 -1.08
C LEU A 302 12.23 -51.39 -1.84
N PRO A 303 12.34 -52.52 -1.13
CA PRO A 303 12.37 -53.83 -1.77
C PRO A 303 11.17 -53.98 -2.72
N GLU A 304 11.40 -54.49 -3.93
CA GLU A 304 10.31 -54.73 -4.90
C GLU A 304 9.34 -55.82 -4.42
N GLU A 305 9.77 -56.66 -3.47
CA GLU A 305 8.97 -57.71 -2.83
C GLU A 305 8.84 -57.46 -1.32
N ASP A 306 7.69 -57.84 -0.77
CA ASP A 306 7.34 -57.66 0.64
C ASP A 306 8.27 -58.49 1.53
N THR A 307 9.29 -57.84 2.10
CA THR A 307 10.29 -58.51 2.95
C THR A 307 9.75 -58.64 4.39
N PRO A 308 9.90 -59.82 5.03
CA PRO A 308 9.48 -59.99 6.42
C PRO A 308 10.17 -59.00 7.36
N PHE A 309 9.45 -58.55 8.39
CA PHE A 309 10.00 -57.63 9.39
C PHE A 309 11.21 -58.25 10.11
N ASP A 310 12.37 -57.59 10.00
CA ASP A 310 13.61 -57.96 10.69
C ASP A 310 13.93 -56.94 11.81
N PRO A 311 13.76 -57.31 13.09
CA PRO A 311 14.06 -56.46 14.23
C PRO A 311 15.53 -56.03 14.31
N ASP A 312 16.47 -56.88 13.89
CA ASP A 312 17.91 -56.61 14.00
C ASP A 312 18.35 -55.60 12.93
N ALA A 313 17.81 -55.72 11.72
CA ALA A 313 18.00 -54.72 10.66
C ALA A 313 17.43 -53.35 11.05
N MET A 314 16.24 -53.31 11.67
CA MET A 314 15.64 -52.07 12.18
C MET A 314 16.51 -51.40 13.25
N LEU A 315 17.02 -52.18 14.22
CA LEU A 315 17.89 -51.66 15.28
C LEU A 315 19.23 -51.14 14.73
N LYS A 316 19.80 -51.82 13.73
CA LYS A 316 21.03 -51.41 13.06
C LYS A 316 20.85 -50.09 12.31
N ALA A 317 19.82 -49.99 11.47
CA ALA A 317 19.48 -48.76 10.75
C ALA A 317 19.22 -47.60 11.72
N GLY A 318 18.50 -47.86 12.83
CA GLY A 318 18.27 -46.86 13.87
C GLY A 318 19.55 -46.36 14.54
N ARG A 319 20.54 -47.23 14.77
CA ARG A 319 21.86 -46.84 15.31
C ARG A 319 22.67 -46.02 14.31
N GLU A 320 22.70 -46.42 13.05
CA GLU A 320 23.43 -45.75 11.97
C GLU A 320 22.89 -44.34 11.73
N VAL A 321 21.56 -44.19 11.60
CA VAL A 321 20.91 -42.88 11.49
C VAL A 321 21.19 -42.02 12.71
N ASN A 322 21.14 -42.58 13.91
CA ASN A 322 21.39 -41.81 15.14
C ASN A 322 22.86 -41.37 15.25
N SER A 323 23.82 -42.18 14.79
CA SER A 323 25.22 -41.76 14.69
C SER A 323 25.43 -40.66 13.66
N ALA A 324 24.81 -40.76 12.48
CA ALA A 324 24.88 -39.71 11.46
C ALA A 324 24.27 -38.39 11.96
N ARG A 325 23.13 -38.46 12.68
CA ARG A 325 22.52 -37.29 13.34
C ARG A 325 23.43 -36.62 14.36
N ARG A 326 24.19 -37.39 15.14
CA ARG A 326 25.16 -36.84 16.10
C ARG A 326 26.32 -36.14 15.39
N GLN A 327 26.85 -36.75 14.32
CA GLN A 327 27.91 -36.15 13.50
C GLN A 327 27.45 -34.84 12.84
N LEU A 328 26.21 -34.79 12.33
CA LEU A 328 25.62 -33.56 11.81
C LEU A 328 25.45 -32.45 12.88
N GLY A 329 25.33 -32.83 14.14
CA GLY A 329 25.25 -31.88 15.26
C GLY A 329 26.60 -31.34 15.73
N GLU A 330 27.67 -32.13 15.61
CA GLU A 330 29.01 -31.76 16.07
C GLU A 330 29.72 -30.79 15.08
N ASN A 331 29.52 -30.96 13.78
CA ASN A 331 30.13 -30.14 12.72
C ASN A 331 29.12 -29.14 12.14
N SER A 332 28.70 -28.13 12.91
CA SER A 332 27.52 -27.32 12.54
C SER A 332 27.63 -26.59 11.20
N LEU A 333 28.79 -26.02 10.85
CA LEU A 333 28.97 -25.24 9.62
C LEU A 333 29.03 -26.12 8.37
N SER A 334 29.89 -27.15 8.37
CA SER A 334 29.94 -28.10 7.27
C SER A 334 28.64 -28.90 7.13
N SER A 335 27.92 -29.16 8.23
CA SER A 335 26.59 -29.79 8.18
C SER A 335 25.54 -28.92 7.51
N LEU A 336 25.57 -27.59 7.70
CA LEU A 336 24.75 -26.67 6.92
C LEU A 336 25.08 -26.76 5.43
N SER A 337 26.36 -26.80 5.06
CA SER A 337 26.75 -26.96 3.66
C SER A 337 26.25 -28.29 3.05
N ILE A 338 26.29 -29.39 3.81
CA ILE A 338 25.79 -30.71 3.41
C ILE A 338 24.27 -30.70 3.20
N LEU A 339 23.54 -29.95 4.03
CA LEU A 339 22.08 -29.78 3.89
C LEU A 339 21.71 -28.84 2.74
N GLY A 340 22.70 -28.25 2.07
CA GLY A 340 22.53 -27.41 0.88
C GLY A 340 22.40 -25.92 1.18
N PHE A 341 22.83 -25.47 2.36
CA PHE A 341 23.01 -24.06 2.65
C PHE A 341 24.33 -23.58 2.04
N ASP A 342 24.28 -22.59 1.15
CA ASP A 342 25.48 -21.95 0.61
C ASP A 342 25.90 -20.80 1.53
N LEU A 343 26.90 -21.06 2.38
CA LEU A 343 27.36 -20.08 3.38
C LEU A 343 27.99 -18.85 2.73
N GLU A 344 28.61 -18.97 1.55
CA GLU A 344 29.21 -17.82 0.84
C GLU A 344 28.10 -16.87 0.39
N ILE A 345 27.07 -17.40 -0.26
CA ILE A 345 25.91 -16.60 -0.69
C ILE A 345 25.21 -15.95 0.51
N MET A 346 25.04 -16.69 1.61
CA MET A 346 24.38 -16.16 2.82
C MET A 346 25.16 -15.03 3.45
N MET A 347 26.46 -15.22 3.67
CA MET A 347 27.30 -14.19 4.28
C MET A 347 27.35 -12.94 3.40
N ARG A 348 27.40 -13.11 2.08
CA ARG A 348 27.31 -12.00 1.12
C ARG A 348 25.97 -11.27 1.17
N GLN A 349 24.84 -11.97 1.26
CA GLN A 349 23.52 -11.36 1.41
C GLN A 349 23.41 -10.54 2.70
N VAL A 350 23.94 -11.07 3.81
CA VAL A 350 24.03 -10.34 5.08
C VAL A 350 24.89 -9.09 4.93
N GLY A 351 26.06 -9.23 4.30
CA GLY A 351 26.95 -8.10 4.00
C GLY A 351 26.24 -7.01 3.20
N LYS A 352 25.60 -7.36 2.08
CA LYS A 352 24.84 -6.42 1.24
C LYS A 352 23.83 -5.61 2.05
N ARG A 353 23.09 -6.29 2.92
CA ARG A 353 22.10 -5.65 3.79
C ARG A 353 22.71 -4.64 4.75
N VAL A 354 23.82 -5.00 5.38
CA VAL A 354 24.57 -4.08 6.25
C VAL A 354 25.08 -2.88 5.45
N GLY A 355 25.57 -3.11 4.23
CA GLY A 355 25.99 -2.05 3.31
C GLY A 355 24.85 -1.09 2.93
N GLU A 356 23.68 -1.62 2.58
CA GLU A 356 22.48 -0.82 2.29
C GLU A 356 22.07 0.06 3.49
N GLU A 357 22.08 -0.52 4.69
CA GLU A 357 21.76 0.19 5.94
C GLU A 357 22.77 1.30 6.22
N LEU A 358 24.06 1.02 6.01
CA LEU A 358 25.12 2.01 6.13
C LEU A 358 24.91 3.16 5.14
N ALA A 359 24.69 2.86 3.85
CA ALA A 359 24.42 3.88 2.84
C ALA A 359 23.16 4.71 3.16
N PHE A 360 22.13 4.07 3.70
CA PHE A 360 20.91 4.75 4.14
C PHE A 360 21.16 5.70 5.32
N SER A 361 22.04 5.34 6.25
CA SER A 361 22.45 6.23 7.35
C SER A 361 23.20 7.47 6.85
N LEU A 362 23.96 7.32 5.75
CA LEU A 362 24.76 8.37 5.10
C LEU A 362 23.99 9.17 4.04
N ARG A 363 22.69 8.92 3.85
CA ARG A 363 21.86 9.56 2.81
C ARG A 363 21.78 11.09 2.88
N GLY A 364 22.19 11.69 4.01
CA GLY A 364 22.26 13.14 4.18
C GLY A 364 23.39 13.79 3.37
N ILE A 365 24.34 12.99 2.88
CA ILE A 365 25.47 13.43 2.06
C ILE A 365 25.03 13.44 0.60
N GLU A 366 24.94 14.63 0.01
CA GLU A 366 24.54 14.79 -1.40
C GLU A 366 25.71 14.51 -2.36
N ASP A 367 26.94 14.83 -1.97
CA ASP A 367 28.12 14.63 -2.82
C ASP A 367 28.59 13.17 -2.85
N ASN A 368 28.94 12.68 -4.03
CA ASN A 368 29.34 11.30 -4.24
C ASN A 368 30.75 11.00 -3.70
N ILE A 369 31.67 11.97 -3.75
CA ILE A 369 33.04 11.79 -3.27
C ILE A 369 33.03 11.85 -1.74
N GLU A 370 32.29 12.79 -1.16
CA GLU A 370 32.09 12.88 0.29
C GLU A 370 31.48 11.59 0.86
N PHE A 371 30.48 11.00 0.18
CA PHE A 371 29.92 9.70 0.55
C PHE A 371 30.98 8.59 0.56
N LEU A 372 31.82 8.51 -0.48
CA LEU A 372 32.87 7.50 -0.57
C LEU A 372 33.93 7.70 0.52
N ASN A 373 34.32 8.94 0.82
CA ASN A 373 35.26 9.28 1.89
C ASN A 373 34.75 8.82 3.26
N GLU A 374 33.49 9.12 3.58
CA GLU A 374 32.89 8.66 4.84
C GLU A 374 32.78 7.13 4.91
N LEU A 375 32.46 6.47 3.79
CA LEU A 375 32.49 5.01 3.70
C LEU A 375 33.89 4.44 3.97
N MET A 376 34.93 5.05 3.39
CA MET A 376 36.35 4.67 3.62
C MET A 376 36.74 4.84 5.09
N ASP A 377 36.43 5.99 5.68
CA ASP A 377 36.76 6.28 7.07
C ASP A 377 36.09 5.27 8.03
N LEU A 378 34.82 4.92 7.77
CA LEU A 378 34.11 3.91 8.55
C LEU A 378 34.70 2.50 8.37
N TRP A 379 35.11 2.14 7.15
CA TRP A 379 35.74 0.86 6.84
C TRP A 379 37.07 0.69 7.60
N GLU A 380 37.91 1.72 7.56
CA GLU A 380 39.20 1.74 8.27
C GLU A 380 39.00 1.79 9.78
N ALA A 381 38.06 2.59 10.29
CA ALA A 381 37.76 2.68 11.73
C ALA A 381 37.23 1.36 12.31
N ALA A 382 36.51 0.58 11.51
CA ALA A 382 36.05 -0.76 11.86
C ALA A 382 37.19 -1.81 11.80
N GLY A 383 38.32 -1.49 11.17
CA GLY A 383 39.47 -2.38 11.03
C GLY A 383 39.25 -3.52 10.03
N LEU A 384 38.35 -3.35 9.06
CA LEU A 384 37.97 -4.39 8.08
C LEU A 384 38.93 -4.48 6.88
N GLY A 385 39.83 -3.51 6.74
CA GLY A 385 40.85 -3.49 5.70
C GLY A 385 41.10 -2.08 5.17
N THR A 386 41.48 -1.99 3.90
CA THR A 386 41.79 -0.74 3.21
C THR A 386 40.81 -0.55 2.07
N LEU A 387 40.34 0.68 1.86
CA LEU A 387 39.46 1.01 0.75
C LEU A 387 40.01 2.24 0.05
N THR A 388 40.27 2.12 -1.25
CA THR A 388 40.86 3.20 -2.05
C THR A 388 40.09 3.34 -3.35
N TYR A 389 40.22 4.47 -4.05
CA TYR A 389 39.66 4.64 -5.39
C TYR A 389 40.74 5.06 -6.38
N ALA A 390 40.61 4.57 -7.61
CA ALA A 390 41.51 4.87 -8.71
C ALA A 390 40.71 5.17 -9.99
N LEU A 391 41.38 5.82 -10.96
CA LEU A 391 40.74 6.41 -12.16
C LEU A 391 41.09 5.68 -13.47
N GLU A 392 41.94 4.66 -13.45
CA GLU A 392 42.46 4.03 -14.68
C GLU A 392 42.02 2.56 -14.82
N PRO A 393 41.41 2.14 -15.96
CA PRO A 393 40.93 2.92 -17.11
C PRO A 393 39.57 3.59 -16.87
N THR A 394 38.91 3.33 -15.74
CA THR A 394 37.61 3.89 -15.32
C THR A 394 37.63 4.09 -13.81
N PHE A 395 36.76 4.96 -13.27
CA PHE A 395 36.66 5.15 -11.83
C PHE A 395 36.24 3.84 -11.15
N HIS A 396 37.04 3.37 -10.19
CA HIS A 396 36.78 2.15 -9.46
C HIS A 396 37.21 2.25 -8.00
N VAL A 397 36.53 1.50 -7.14
CA VAL A 397 36.84 1.34 -5.72
C VAL A 397 37.57 0.01 -5.54
N CYS A 398 38.79 0.04 -5.02
CA CYS A 398 39.59 -1.12 -4.66
C CYS A 398 39.36 -1.48 -3.20
N VAL A 399 39.04 -2.76 -2.97
CA VAL A 399 38.78 -3.33 -1.65
C VAL A 399 39.94 -4.23 -1.25
N GLY A 400 40.61 -3.84 -0.19
CA GLY A 400 41.56 -4.65 0.55
C GLY A 400 40.92 -5.23 1.82
N LEU A 401 41.19 -6.49 2.11
CA LEU A 401 40.71 -7.19 3.31
C LEU A 401 41.87 -7.52 4.24
N THR A 402 41.58 -7.62 5.54
CA THR A 402 42.58 -7.98 6.56
C THR A 402 43.10 -9.41 6.39
N GLU A 403 42.26 -10.33 5.90
CA GLU A 403 42.59 -11.75 5.69
C GLU A 403 42.33 -12.17 4.25
N LYS A 404 43.15 -13.11 3.74
CA LYS A 404 42.94 -13.64 2.39
C LYS A 404 41.75 -14.60 2.35
N PRO A 405 40.94 -14.59 1.28
CA PRO A 405 39.87 -15.56 1.10
C PRO A 405 40.38 -17.00 1.11
N ASP A 406 39.83 -17.85 1.98
CA ASP A 406 40.10 -19.30 2.02
C ASP A 406 38.94 -20.07 1.36
N GLN A 407 38.87 -20.00 0.03
CA GLN A 407 37.78 -20.55 -0.79
C GLN A 407 37.65 -22.09 -0.73
N GLY A 408 38.59 -22.78 -0.08
CA GLY A 408 38.60 -24.24 0.00
C GLY A 408 38.04 -24.83 1.29
N ASN A 409 37.90 -24.01 2.35
CA ASN A 409 37.66 -24.50 3.70
C ASN A 409 36.21 -24.32 4.16
N ARG A 410 35.40 -25.37 3.97
CA ARG A 410 33.97 -25.39 4.34
C ARG A 410 33.70 -25.47 5.84
N ASP A 411 34.74 -25.63 6.65
CA ASP A 411 34.62 -25.64 8.11
C ASP A 411 34.78 -24.23 8.72
N VAL A 412 35.16 -23.24 7.91
CA VAL A 412 35.29 -21.84 8.31
C VAL A 412 34.17 -21.01 7.70
N LEU A 413 33.65 -20.06 8.48
CA LEU A 413 32.62 -19.13 8.01
C LEU A 413 33.25 -18.13 7.03
N PRO A 414 32.71 -17.95 5.81
CA PRO A 414 33.31 -17.10 4.78
C PRO A 414 33.06 -15.61 5.07
N LEU A 415 33.75 -15.05 6.07
CA LEU A 415 33.60 -13.65 6.49
C LEU A 415 34.03 -12.67 5.40
N TRP A 416 34.98 -13.04 4.54
CA TRP A 416 35.39 -12.20 3.40
C TRP A 416 34.24 -11.92 2.42
N GLU A 417 33.25 -12.82 2.30
CA GLU A 417 32.05 -12.59 1.48
C GLU A 417 31.09 -11.60 2.15
N LEU A 418 31.02 -11.61 3.48
CA LEU A 418 30.26 -10.61 4.23
C LEU A 418 30.90 -9.25 4.08
N ASP A 419 32.21 -9.15 4.32
CA ASP A 419 32.97 -7.91 4.27
C ASP A 419 32.88 -7.29 2.87
N ASP A 420 33.17 -8.04 1.82
CA ASP A 420 32.99 -7.59 0.44
C ASP A 420 31.53 -7.25 0.11
N GLY A 421 30.58 -8.02 0.65
CA GLY A 421 29.15 -7.76 0.52
C GLY A 421 28.72 -6.40 1.09
N ILE A 422 29.33 -5.94 2.20
CA ILE A 422 29.05 -4.61 2.78
C ILE A 422 29.37 -3.51 1.77
N ILE A 423 30.53 -3.59 1.11
CA ILE A 423 30.93 -2.59 0.12
C ILE A 423 29.99 -2.61 -1.08
N GLU A 424 29.69 -3.81 -1.60
CA GLU A 424 28.76 -3.95 -2.71
C GLU A 424 27.38 -3.38 -2.39
N GLY A 425 26.83 -3.72 -1.22
CA GLY A 425 25.52 -3.23 -0.77
C GLY A 425 25.48 -1.71 -0.63
N ALA A 426 26.52 -1.12 -0.05
CA ALA A 426 26.61 0.33 0.10
C ALA A 426 26.67 1.06 -1.24
N LEU A 427 27.49 0.54 -2.17
CA LEU A 427 27.62 1.12 -3.52
C LEU A 427 26.32 0.94 -4.33
N MET A 428 25.71 -0.25 -4.34
CA MET A 428 24.46 -0.50 -5.07
C MET A 428 23.29 0.33 -4.53
N ALA A 429 23.24 0.58 -3.22
CA ALA A 429 22.24 1.45 -2.61
C ALA A 429 22.43 2.93 -3.02
N ARG A 430 23.69 3.39 -3.13
CA ARG A 430 24.01 4.76 -3.58
C ARG A 430 23.80 4.95 -5.09
N TYR A 431 24.14 3.93 -5.88
CA TYR A 431 24.07 3.93 -7.34
C TYR A 431 23.14 2.81 -7.83
N PRO A 432 21.81 3.01 -7.77
CA PRO A 432 20.85 1.99 -8.14
C PRO A 432 20.94 1.63 -9.64
N GLU A 433 20.54 0.41 -9.99
CA GLU A 433 20.62 -0.10 -11.37
C GLU A 433 19.80 0.73 -12.38
N GLU A 434 18.82 1.51 -11.95
CA GLU A 434 18.04 2.41 -12.80
C GLU A 434 18.70 3.77 -13.02
N GLY A 435 19.73 4.10 -12.24
CA GLY A 435 20.44 5.38 -12.31
C GLY A 435 21.49 5.46 -13.42
N ASP A 436 22.20 6.58 -13.45
CA ASP A 436 23.21 6.91 -14.47
C ASP A 436 24.53 6.15 -14.30
N VAL A 437 24.71 5.43 -13.18
CA VAL A 437 25.95 4.71 -12.86
C VAL A 437 25.65 3.21 -12.78
N LYS A 438 26.41 2.42 -13.53
CA LYS A 438 26.40 0.96 -13.48
C LYS A 438 27.62 0.45 -12.73
N ILE A 439 27.40 -0.33 -11.68
CA ILE A 439 28.48 -0.97 -10.92
C ILE A 439 28.84 -2.32 -11.56
N LYS A 440 30.14 -2.58 -11.73
CA LYS A 440 30.66 -3.88 -12.17
C LYS A 440 31.80 -4.33 -11.28
N LYS A 441 31.63 -5.46 -10.59
CA LYS A 441 32.68 -6.11 -9.82
C LYS A 441 33.65 -6.87 -10.73
N ILE A 442 34.95 -6.72 -10.51
CA ILE A 442 36.04 -7.40 -11.19
C ILE A 442 37.05 -7.88 -10.12
N PRO A 443 37.69 -9.05 -10.27
CA PRO A 443 38.81 -9.44 -9.41
C PRO A 443 40.00 -8.48 -9.57
N GLY A 444 40.60 -8.08 -8.45
CA GLY A 444 41.82 -7.23 -8.41
C GLY A 444 43.11 -8.03 -8.65
N SER A 445 44.25 -7.50 -8.20
CA SER A 445 45.56 -8.16 -8.33
C SER A 445 45.70 -9.44 -7.49
N GLY A 446 44.86 -9.61 -6.46
CA GLY A 446 44.95 -10.71 -5.49
C GLY A 446 45.91 -10.44 -4.33
N ASP A 447 46.44 -9.22 -4.25
CA ASP A 447 47.13 -8.70 -3.08
C ASP A 447 46.12 -8.31 -1.99
N LEU A 448 46.55 -8.27 -0.73
CA LEU A 448 45.67 -7.96 0.41
C LEU A 448 44.99 -6.59 0.29
N ASP A 449 45.63 -5.64 -0.39
CA ASP A 449 45.14 -4.27 -0.58
C ASP A 449 44.31 -4.11 -1.88
N ASP A 450 44.22 -5.14 -2.73
CA ASP A 450 43.51 -5.10 -4.03
C ASP A 450 42.93 -6.49 -4.37
N ILE A 451 41.95 -6.92 -3.58
CA ILE A 451 41.29 -8.22 -3.77
C ILE A 451 40.13 -8.08 -4.76
N TRP A 452 39.32 -7.03 -4.61
CA TRP A 452 38.16 -6.77 -5.45
C TRP A 452 38.12 -5.33 -5.94
N GLN A 453 37.66 -5.12 -7.17
CA GLN A 453 37.50 -3.81 -7.80
C GLN A 453 36.05 -3.60 -8.23
N TYR A 454 35.44 -2.53 -7.75
CA TYR A 454 34.10 -2.09 -8.14
C TYR A 454 34.19 -0.93 -9.12
N HIS A 455 33.99 -1.20 -10.40
CA HIS A 455 34.00 -0.17 -11.45
C HIS A 455 32.65 0.54 -11.52
N LEU A 456 32.66 1.87 -11.43
CA LEU A 456 31.49 2.73 -11.60
C LEU A 456 31.50 3.28 -13.02
N LEU A 457 30.67 2.69 -13.88
CA LEU A 457 30.58 3.02 -15.29
C LEU A 457 29.39 3.95 -15.52
N MET A 458 29.64 5.16 -16.00
CA MET A 458 28.56 6.05 -16.43
C MET A 458 27.85 5.43 -17.63
N LYS A 459 26.52 5.35 -17.58
CA LYS A 459 25.68 4.96 -18.71
C LYS A 459 25.60 6.13 -19.68
N GLU A 460 25.63 5.81 -20.98
CA GLU A 460 25.44 6.77 -22.07
C GLU A 460 23.98 7.21 -22.23
#